data_AF-A0A1Y2JCK8-F1
#
_entry.id   AF-A0A1Y2JCK8-F1
#
_cell.length_a   1.000
_cell.length_b   1.000
_cell.length_c   1.000
_cell.angle_alpha   90.00
_cell.angle_beta   90.00
_cell.angle_gamma   90.00
#
_symmetry.space_group_name_H-M   'P 1'
#
loop_
_entity.id
_entity.type
_entity.pdbx_description
1 polymer ?
#
loop_
_entity_poly.entity_id
_entity_poly.type
_entity_poly.pdbx_seq_one_letter_code
_entity_poly.pdbx_strand_id
1 'polypeptide(L)'
;MIDASTFLRRALLADAIFSGVAAVGFTFGAGAFASLFNLPEALLRETGLFLIAYTALVGWLASRASAPRPLVLLVVVGNAAWTVGSIALLFSGAVSPNIGGELMVVAQAIATGVFAELQYVGLRKSGNVVAA
;
A
#
# COMPACT_ATOMS: atom_id res chain seq x y z
N MET A 1 -22.78 4.40 1.01
CA MET A 1 -21.71 4.54 0.00
C MET A 1 -21.21 5.99 0.02
N ILE A 2 -20.02 6.27 -0.50
CA ILE A 2 -19.51 7.65 -0.68
C ILE A 2 -19.43 7.97 -2.17
N ASP A 3 -19.61 9.23 -2.51
CA ASP A 3 -19.24 9.76 -3.81
C ASP A 3 -17.77 10.19 -3.74
N ALA A 4 -16.91 9.39 -4.36
CA ALA A 4 -15.47 9.49 -4.23
C ALA A 4 -14.97 10.73 -4.99
N SER A 5 -14.43 11.69 -4.24
CA SER A 5 -13.84 12.88 -4.85
C SER A 5 -12.74 12.50 -5.86
N THR A 6 -12.55 13.33 -6.89
CA THR A 6 -11.46 13.14 -7.85
C THR A 6 -10.09 13.01 -7.17
N PHE A 7 -9.90 13.71 -6.05
CA PHE A 7 -8.67 13.61 -5.26
C PHE A 7 -8.51 12.23 -4.61
N LEU A 8 -9.57 11.69 -3.98
CA LEU A 8 -9.55 10.34 -3.41
C LEU A 8 -9.24 9.28 -4.49
N ARG A 9 -9.91 9.36 -5.64
CA ARG A 9 -9.70 8.40 -6.74
C ARG A 9 -8.28 8.43 -7.27
N ARG A 10 -7.68 9.62 -7.39
CA ARG A 10 -6.27 9.78 -7.81
C ARG A 10 -5.29 9.26 -6.77
N ALA A 11 -5.56 9.49 -5.48
CA ALA A 11 -4.73 8.95 -4.39
C ALA A 11 -4.77 7.41 -4.37
N LEU A 12 -5.95 6.81 -4.52
CA LEU A 12 -6.11 5.36 -4.65
C LEU A 12 -5.42 4.82 -5.91
N LEU A 13 -5.54 5.51 -7.04
CA LEU A 13 -4.87 5.09 -8.28
C LEU A 13 -3.34 5.12 -8.15
N ALA A 14 -2.80 6.19 -7.55
CA ALA A 14 -1.36 6.31 -7.33
C ALA A 14 -0.83 5.18 -6.42
N ASP A 15 -1.56 4.88 -5.33
CA ASP A 15 -1.25 3.75 -4.45
C ASP A 15 -1.32 2.42 -5.22
N ALA A 16 -2.39 2.16 -5.97
CA ALA A 16 -2.53 0.94 -6.76
C ALA A 16 -1.36 0.75 -7.75
N ILE A 17 -0.93 1.82 -8.44
CA ILE A 17 0.21 1.75 -9.36
C ILE A 17 1.50 1.44 -8.59
N PHE A 18 1.78 2.18 -7.51
CA PHE A 18 2.98 1.98 -6.69
C PHE A 18 3.05 0.55 -6.14
N SER A 19 1.97 0.12 -5.48
CA SER A 19 1.81 -1.20 -4.89
C SER A 19 1.81 -2.30 -5.95
N GLY A 20 1.28 -2.04 -7.14
CA GLY A 20 1.28 -2.98 -8.27
C GLY A 20 2.67 -3.20 -8.87
N VAL A 21 3.48 -2.14 -8.99
CA VAL A 21 4.89 -2.28 -9.42
C VAL A 21 5.66 -3.11 -8.40
N ALA A 22 5.48 -2.84 -7.10
CA ALA A 22 6.08 -3.64 -6.03
C ALA A 22 5.58 -5.10 -6.04
N ALA A 23 4.28 -5.32 -6.28
CA ALA A 23 3.69 -6.66 -6.38
C ALA A 23 4.37 -7.51 -7.45
N VAL A 24 4.52 -6.96 -8.67
CA VAL A 24 5.19 -7.65 -9.79
C VAL A 24 6.67 -7.86 -9.46
N GLY A 25 7.35 -6.82 -8.99
CA GLY A 25 8.77 -6.87 -8.63
C GLY A 25 9.08 -7.95 -7.60
N PHE A 26 8.37 -7.98 -6.49
CA PHE A 26 8.63 -8.98 -5.45
C PHE A 26 8.09 -10.36 -5.82
N THR A 27 6.95 -10.47 -6.51
CA THR A 27 6.40 -11.80 -6.87
C THR A 27 7.32 -12.54 -7.83
N PHE A 28 7.89 -11.87 -8.83
CA PHE A 28 8.71 -12.54 -9.85
C PHE A 28 10.21 -12.38 -9.59
N GLY A 29 10.64 -11.35 -8.86
CA GLY A 29 12.03 -11.03 -8.58
C GLY A 29 12.50 -11.27 -7.15
N ALA A 30 11.71 -11.94 -6.29
CA ALA A 30 12.02 -12.09 -4.86
C ALA A 30 13.46 -12.50 -4.57
N GLY A 31 14.00 -13.53 -5.24
CA GLY A 31 15.38 -14.00 -5.01
C GLY A 31 16.46 -12.97 -5.38
N ALA A 32 16.23 -12.18 -6.43
CA ALA A 32 17.15 -11.10 -6.80
C ALA A 32 17.11 -9.96 -5.77
N PHE A 33 15.92 -9.58 -5.32
CA PHE A 33 15.77 -8.56 -4.28
C PHE A 33 16.26 -9.04 -2.91
N ALA A 34 16.09 -10.32 -2.58
CA ALA A 34 16.56 -10.94 -1.35
C ALA A 34 18.09 -10.84 -1.23
N SER A 35 18.80 -11.20 -2.30
CA SER A 35 20.27 -11.09 -2.34
C SER A 35 20.73 -9.63 -2.37
N LEU A 36 20.05 -8.75 -3.11
CA LEU A 36 20.41 -7.33 -3.22
C LEU A 36 20.23 -6.56 -1.89
N PHE A 37 19.16 -6.82 -1.15
CA PHE A 37 18.79 -6.08 0.06
C PHE A 37 19.09 -6.81 1.36
N ASN A 38 19.59 -8.04 1.28
CA ASN A 38 19.79 -8.93 2.42
C ASN A 38 18.50 -9.15 3.24
N LEU A 39 17.40 -9.41 2.53
CA LEU A 39 16.09 -9.70 3.11
C LEU A 39 15.67 -11.15 2.83
N PRO A 40 14.85 -11.78 3.68
CA PRO A 40 14.35 -13.12 3.42
C PRO A 40 13.55 -13.18 2.12
N GLU A 41 13.88 -14.11 1.22
CA GLU A 41 13.14 -14.27 -0.04
C GLU A 41 11.66 -14.55 0.20
N ALA A 42 11.34 -15.42 1.17
CA ALA A 42 9.96 -15.74 1.53
C ALA A 42 9.17 -14.48 1.92
N LEU A 43 9.76 -13.61 2.73
CA LEU A 43 9.13 -12.34 3.12
C LEU A 43 8.78 -11.49 1.89
N LEU A 44 9.71 -11.35 0.95
CA LEU A 44 9.48 -10.58 -0.28
C LEU A 44 8.43 -11.25 -1.16
N ARG A 45 8.51 -12.57 -1.37
CA ARG A 45 7.56 -13.32 -2.21
C ARG A 45 6.13 -13.21 -1.68
N GLU A 46 5.93 -13.48 -0.39
CA GLU A 46 4.62 -13.38 0.26
C GLU A 46 4.09 -11.94 0.23
N THR A 47 4.97 -10.96 0.42
CA THR A 47 4.61 -9.54 0.26
C THR A 47 4.14 -9.26 -1.17
N GLY A 48 4.86 -9.75 -2.18
CA GLY A 48 4.47 -9.60 -3.58
C GLY A 48 3.08 -10.17 -3.86
N LEU A 49 2.82 -11.40 -3.41
CA LEU A 49 1.53 -12.08 -3.59
C LEU A 49 0.39 -11.36 -2.87
N PHE A 50 0.62 -10.90 -1.64
CA PHE A 50 -0.33 -10.06 -0.91
C PHE A 50 -0.65 -8.77 -1.67
N LEU A 51 0.39 -8.11 -2.20
CA LEU A 51 0.23 -6.85 -2.92
C LEU A 51 -0.55 -7.00 -4.24
N ILE A 52 -0.58 -8.19 -4.87
CA ILE A 52 -1.45 -8.47 -6.02
C ILE A 52 -2.92 -8.33 -5.61
N ALA A 53 -3.32 -8.96 -4.51
CA ALA A 53 -4.70 -8.88 -4.01
C ALA A 53 -5.04 -7.45 -3.55
N TYR A 54 -4.10 -6.80 -2.85
CA TYR A 54 -4.24 -5.42 -2.40
C TYR A 54 -4.40 -4.45 -3.58
N THR A 55 -3.51 -4.48 -4.57
CA THR A 55 -3.58 -3.57 -5.72
C THR A 55 -4.85 -3.79 -6.55
N ALA A 56 -5.31 -5.03 -6.68
CA ALA A 56 -6.58 -5.31 -7.36
C ALA A 56 -7.77 -4.64 -6.65
N LEU A 57 -7.82 -4.72 -5.31
CA LEU A 57 -8.85 -4.05 -4.51
C LEU A 57 -8.76 -2.53 -4.65
N VAL A 58 -7.58 -1.95 -4.46
CA VAL A 58 -7.38 -0.49 -4.49
C VAL A 58 -7.63 0.07 -5.89
N GLY A 59 -7.14 -0.59 -6.93
CA GLY A 59 -7.40 -0.23 -8.32
C GLY A 59 -8.88 -0.30 -8.68
N TRP A 60 -9.60 -1.32 -8.19
CA TRP A 60 -11.05 -1.40 -8.34
C TRP A 60 -11.74 -0.23 -7.64
N LEU A 61 -11.36 0.11 -6.40
CA LEU A 61 -11.91 1.28 -5.69
C LEU A 61 -11.63 2.59 -6.45
N ALA A 62 -10.43 2.78 -6.98
CA ALA A 62 -10.04 3.96 -7.75
C ALA A 62 -10.86 4.13 -9.05
N SER A 63 -11.31 3.02 -9.64
CA SER A 63 -12.11 3.01 -10.88
C SER A 63 -13.55 3.50 -10.69
N ARG A 64 -14.06 3.50 -9.45
CA ARG A 64 -15.47 3.80 -9.16
C ARG A 64 -15.69 5.26 -8.78
N ALA A 65 -16.78 5.84 -9.29
CA ALA A 65 -17.30 7.13 -8.81
C ALA A 65 -17.93 6.99 -7.42
N SER A 66 -18.69 5.92 -7.18
CA SER A 66 -19.21 5.61 -5.84
C SER A 66 -18.57 4.38 -5.24
N ALA A 67 -18.03 4.52 -4.03
CA ALA A 67 -17.30 3.46 -3.34
C ALA A 67 -17.89 3.17 -1.95
N PRO A 68 -17.77 1.94 -1.44
CA PRO A 68 -18.14 1.62 -0.07
C PRO A 68 -17.11 2.24 0.90
N ARG A 69 -17.56 3.18 1.72
CA ARG A 69 -16.74 3.86 2.75
C ARG A 69 -15.91 2.90 3.61
N PRO A 70 -16.44 1.75 4.09
CA PRO A 70 -15.64 0.83 4.90
C PRO A 70 -14.42 0.28 4.16
N LEU A 71 -14.51 0.00 2.86
CA LEU A 71 -13.38 -0.51 2.10
C LEU A 71 -12.34 0.58 1.85
N VAL A 72 -12.75 1.83 1.60
CA VAL A 72 -11.79 2.95 1.51
C VAL A 72 -11.06 3.16 2.84
N LEU A 73 -11.79 3.08 3.97
CA LEU A 73 -11.16 3.14 5.29
C LEU A 73 -10.22 1.97 5.56
N LEU A 74 -10.57 0.76 5.10
CA LEU A 74 -9.69 -0.39 5.19
C LEU A 74 -8.36 -0.15 4.47
N VAL A 75 -8.38 0.47 3.29
CA VAL A 75 -7.15 0.84 2.55
C VAL A 75 -6.33 1.88 3.33
N VAL A 76 -6.96 2.94 3.85
CA VAL A 76 -6.29 3.98 4.65
C VAL A 76 -5.61 3.37 5.88
N VAL A 77 -6.35 2.58 6.66
CA VAL A 77 -5.84 1.93 7.87
C VAL A 77 -4.81 0.87 7.53
N GLY A 78 -5.00 0.13 6.44
CA GLY A 78 -4.06 -0.86 5.94
C GLY A 78 -2.71 -0.23 5.60
N ASN A 79 -2.70 0.87 4.86
CA ASN A 79 -1.47 1.62 4.54
C ASN A 79 -0.78 2.16 5.80
N ALA A 80 -1.54 2.72 6.74
CA ALA A 80 -1.00 3.20 8.01
C ALA A 80 -0.40 2.05 8.84
N ALA A 81 -1.09 0.92 8.92
CA ALA A 81 -0.60 -0.28 9.60
C ALA A 81 0.64 -0.85 8.91
N TRP A 82 0.67 -0.85 7.57
CA TRP A 82 1.83 -1.29 6.79
C TRP A 82 3.04 -0.41 7.03
N THR A 83 2.85 0.91 7.12
CA THR A 83 3.90 1.88 7.47
C THR A 83 4.52 1.54 8.83
N VAL A 84 3.67 1.41 9.85
CA VAL A 84 4.11 1.11 11.22
C VAL A 84 4.78 -0.27 11.28
N GLY A 85 4.19 -1.29 10.64
CA GLY A 85 4.72 -2.63 10.58
C GLY A 85 6.09 -2.70 9.88
N SER A 86 6.29 -1.92 8.82
CA SER A 86 7.56 -1.82 8.10
C SER A 86 8.66 -1.21 8.96
N ILE A 87 8.35 -0.15 9.70
CA ILE A 87 9.29 0.47 10.64
C ILE A 87 9.59 -0.51 11.78
N ALA A 88 8.55 -1.12 12.38
CA ALA A 88 8.71 -2.10 13.45
C ALA A 88 9.54 -3.31 13.01
N LEU A 89 9.40 -3.77 11.77
CA LEU A 89 10.18 -4.87 11.20
C LEU A 89 11.68 -4.58 11.28
N LEU A 90 12.12 -3.36 10.95
CA LEU A 90 13.53 -2.97 11.01
C LEU A 90 14.09 -2.98 12.44
N PHE A 91 13.25 -2.69 13.44
CA PHE A 91 13.65 -2.72 14.85
C PHE A 91 13.41 -4.06 15.55
N SER A 92 12.74 -5.02 14.90
CA SER A 92 12.32 -6.28 15.52
C SER A 92 13.46 -7.29 15.70
N GLY A 93 14.58 -7.13 14.99
CA GLY A 93 15.64 -8.14 14.89
C GLY A 93 15.27 -9.39 14.07
N ALA A 94 14.06 -9.46 13.52
CA ALA A 94 13.62 -10.58 12.67
C ALA A 94 14.27 -10.58 11.28
N VAL A 95 14.79 -9.42 10.85
CA VAL A 95 15.51 -9.23 9.59
C VAL A 95 16.80 -8.47 9.84
N SER A 96 17.81 -8.68 8.98
CA SER A 96 19.09 -7.96 9.03
C SER A 96 19.43 -7.40 7.65
N PRO A 97 18.60 -6.50 7.08
CA PRO A 97 18.86 -5.90 5.78
C PRO A 97 20.20 -5.17 5.75
N ASN A 98 20.78 -5.03 4.56
CA ASN A 98 21.89 -4.10 4.36
C ASN A 98 21.36 -2.66 4.25
N ILE A 99 22.25 -1.67 4.15
CA ILE A 99 21.86 -0.25 4.03
C ILE A 99 20.87 -0.02 2.88
N GLY A 100 21.06 -0.70 1.73
CA GLY A 100 20.13 -0.63 0.61
C GLY A 100 18.73 -1.16 0.95
N GLY A 101 18.66 -2.27 1.68
CA GLY A 101 17.42 -2.87 2.17
C GLY A 101 16.71 -2.00 3.19
N GLU A 102 17.44 -1.40 4.13
CA GLU A 102 16.90 -0.44 5.10
C GLU A 102 16.28 0.76 4.37
N LEU A 103 17.02 1.38 3.45
CA LEU A 103 16.52 2.51 2.66
C LEU A 103 15.29 2.13 1.84
N MET A 104 15.26 0.94 1.26
CA MET A 104 14.13 0.43 0.49
C MET A 104 12.88 0.23 1.38
N VAL A 105 13.04 -0.38 2.56
CA VAL A 105 11.94 -0.58 3.52
C VAL A 105 11.42 0.76 4.05
N VAL A 106 12.32 1.70 4.39
CA VAL A 106 11.95 3.04 4.84
C VAL A 106 11.24 3.83 3.74
N ALA A 107 11.75 3.79 2.50
CA ALA A 107 11.17 4.52 1.38
C ALA A 107 9.73 4.06 1.10
N GLN A 108 9.47 2.76 1.07
CA GLN A 108 8.10 2.26 0.88
C GLN A 108 7.19 2.51 2.09
N ALA A 109 7.74 2.49 3.32
CA ALA A 109 6.99 2.84 4.52
C ALA A 109 6.53 4.31 4.47
N ILE A 110 7.41 5.23 4.05
CA ILE A 110 7.04 6.63 3.85
C ILE A 110 5.97 6.76 2.76
N ALA A 111 6.14 6.06 1.62
CA ALA A 111 5.18 6.10 0.53
C ALA A 111 3.78 5.62 0.97
N THR A 112 3.69 4.49 1.66
CA THR A 112 2.42 3.97 2.19
C THR A 112 1.80 4.92 3.23
N GLY A 113 2.61 5.54 4.09
CA GLY A 113 2.14 6.55 5.05
C GLY A 113 1.56 7.79 4.35
N VAL A 114 2.23 8.29 3.31
CA VAL A 114 1.74 9.39 2.46
C VAL A 114 0.44 8.98 1.77
N PHE A 115 0.34 7.76 1.22
CA PHE A 115 -0.93 7.30 0.63
C PHE A 115 -2.06 7.23 1.66
N ALA A 116 -1.80 6.74 2.87
CA ALA A 116 -2.80 6.74 3.94
C ALA A 116 -3.33 8.15 4.22
N GLU A 117 -2.43 9.13 4.33
CA GLU A 117 -2.80 10.53 4.56
C GLU A 117 -3.61 11.11 3.40
N LEU A 118 -3.14 10.94 2.16
CA LEU A 118 -3.81 11.45 0.96
C LEU A 118 -5.21 10.82 0.80
N GLN A 119 -5.33 9.51 1.02
CA GLN A 119 -6.60 8.80 0.96
C GLN A 119 -7.54 9.25 2.09
N TYR A 120 -7.02 9.48 3.30
CA TYR A 120 -7.82 10.00 4.41
C TYR A 120 -8.35 11.42 4.14
N VAL A 121 -7.50 12.31 3.64
CA VAL A 121 -7.89 13.67 3.23
C VAL A 121 -8.92 13.61 2.10
N GLY A 122 -8.72 12.75 1.11
CA GLY A 122 -9.68 12.56 0.01
C GLY A 122 -11.01 11.98 0.45
N LEU A 123 -10.98 11.08 1.44
CA LEU A 123 -12.18 10.52 2.05
C LEU A 123 -12.97 11.60 2.79
N ARG A 124 -12.30 12.48 3.55
CA ARG A 124 -12.95 13.62 4.23
C ARG A 124 -13.57 14.63 3.27
N LYS A 125 -13.02 14.74 2.05
CA LYS A 125 -13.55 15.59 0.97
C LYS A 125 -14.61 14.89 0.11
N SER A 126 -14.92 13.63 0.37
CA SER A 126 -15.89 12.85 -0.40
C SER A 126 -17.30 13.04 0.17
N GLY A 127 -18.29 13.15 -0.71
CA GLY A 127 -19.69 13.32 -0.30
C GLY A 127 -20.29 12.01 0.21
N ASN A 128 -21.21 12.08 1.17
CA ASN A 128 -22.07 10.93 1.44
C ASN A 128 -23.09 10.81 0.31
N VAL A 129 -23.26 9.61 -0.24
CA VAL A 129 -24.42 9.33 -1.09
C VAL A 129 -25.63 9.31 -0.16
N VAL A 130 -26.44 10.37 -0.19
CA VAL A 130 -27.75 10.36 0.46
C VAL A 130 -28.57 9.32 -0.28
N ALA A 131 -28.96 8.24 0.41
CA ALA A 131 -29.97 7.34 -0.10
C ALA A 131 -31.27 8.15 -0.14
N ALA A 132 -31.73 8.47 -1.35
CA ALA A 132 -33.06 9.02 -1.60
C ALA A 132 -34.11 7.92 -1.37
#